data_AF-A0AAW0GWV1-F1
#
_entry.id   AF-A0AAW0GWV1-F1
#
_cell.length_a   1.000
_cell.length_b   1.000
_cell.length_c   1.000
_cell.angle_alpha   90.00
_cell.angle_beta   90.00
_cell.angle_gamma   90.00
#
_symmetry.space_group_name_H-M   'P 1'
#
loop_
_entity.id
_entity.type
_entity.pdbx_description
1 polymer ?
#
loop_
_entity_poly.entity_id
_entity_poly.type
_entity_poly.pdbx_seq_one_letter_code
_entity_poly.pdbx_strand_id
1 'polypeptide(L)'
;MATEKRPVKDILQEAETLSATEPRKAATLYQEILTYCTDDSVRQKEGDDILKFQETAIVKLGELYRDLSDAEGLSKALALSRTYMSYTAKAKAAKLIRTLLNFFNSIPDSHDIQITVLQDNIKWAKEEKRIFLKHSLETRLVALQLETQQYKSALTLIDTLLTELKRLDDKMILTEVHLLESRVYRGIGNLAKAKAALTSARTAA
;
A
#
# COMPACT_ATOMS: atom_id res chain seq x y z
N MET A 1 -4.67 36.40 21.49
CA MET A 1 -3.29 36.08 21.06
C MET A 1 -3.40 35.20 19.84
N ALA A 2 -2.89 35.69 18.71
CA ALA A 2 -2.99 35.02 17.43
C ALA A 2 -2.36 33.63 17.51
N THR A 3 -3.15 32.58 17.22
CA THR A 3 -2.62 31.26 16.93
C THR A 3 -1.92 31.35 15.58
N GLU A 4 -0.66 31.79 15.58
CA GLU A 4 0.24 31.62 14.44
C GLU A 4 0.22 30.13 14.09
N LYS A 5 -0.43 29.82 12.97
CA LYS A 5 -0.42 28.47 12.40
C LYS A 5 1.04 28.17 12.10
N ARG A 6 1.69 27.34 12.92
CA ARG A 6 3.07 26.91 12.69
C ARG A 6 3.17 26.38 11.26
N PRO A 7 4.14 26.83 10.46
CA PRO A 7 4.28 26.33 9.10
C PRO A 7 4.58 24.83 9.17
N VAL A 8 3.88 24.04 8.34
CA VAL A 8 3.97 22.57 8.29
C VAL A 8 5.43 22.11 8.14
N LYS A 9 6.26 22.92 7.48
CA LYS A 9 7.69 22.70 7.29
C LYS A 9 8.48 22.63 8.61
N ASP A 10 8.16 23.46 9.59
CA ASP A 10 8.88 23.51 10.87
C ASP A 10 8.51 22.30 11.73
N ILE A 11 7.24 21.89 11.71
CA ILE A 11 6.77 20.67 12.41
C ILE A 11 7.40 19.43 11.78
N LEU A 12 7.61 19.42 10.46
CA LEU A 12 8.25 18.31 9.74
C LEU A 12 9.72 18.18 10.13
N GLN A 13 10.47 19.28 10.25
CA GLN A 13 11.85 19.27 10.71
C GLN A 13 11.97 18.87 12.19
N GLU A 14 11.07 19.37 13.04
CA GLU A 14 11.04 19.00 14.46
C GLU A 14 10.74 17.50 14.62
N ALA A 15 9.78 16.97 13.88
CA ALA A 15 9.47 15.55 13.85
C ALA A 15 10.64 14.69 13.30
N GLU A 16 11.40 15.19 12.31
CA GLU A 16 12.60 14.51 11.81
C GLU A 16 13.72 14.48 12.86
N THR A 17 13.94 15.55 13.61
CA THR A 17 14.94 15.54 14.70
C THR A 17 14.52 14.65 15.87
N LEU A 18 13.22 14.60 16.16
CA LEU A 18 12.65 13.75 17.20
C LEU A 18 12.54 12.28 16.78
N SER A 19 12.57 11.97 15.47
CA SER A 19 12.54 10.61 14.96
C SER A 19 13.70 9.75 15.51
N ALA A 20 14.86 10.37 15.74
CA ALA A 20 16.05 9.72 16.29
C ALA A 20 16.04 9.60 17.82
N THR A 21 15.25 10.42 18.52
CA THR A 21 15.33 10.57 19.98
C THR A 21 14.10 10.02 20.70
N GLU A 22 12.89 10.29 20.18
CA GLU A 22 11.60 9.84 20.72
C GLU A 22 10.58 9.55 19.60
N PRO A 23 10.57 8.30 19.09
CA PRO A 23 9.77 7.92 17.92
C PRO A 23 8.26 8.06 18.14
N ARG A 24 7.78 7.93 19.39
CA ARG A 24 6.36 8.07 19.74
C ARG A 24 5.85 9.50 19.64
N LYS A 25 6.67 10.50 20.00
CA LYS A 25 6.30 11.92 19.88
C LYS A 25 6.41 12.40 18.43
N ALA A 26 7.37 11.88 17.68
CA ALA A 26 7.44 12.10 16.24
C ALA A 26 6.18 11.57 15.53
N ALA A 27 5.70 10.37 15.90
CA ALA A 27 4.47 9.81 15.34
C ALA A 27 3.23 10.68 15.60
N THR A 28 3.08 11.24 16.80
CA THR A 28 1.96 12.16 17.11
C THR A 28 2.05 13.46 16.32
N LEU A 29 3.24 14.03 16.15
CA LEU A 29 3.45 15.25 15.37
C LEU A 29 3.13 15.04 13.88
N TYR A 30 3.52 13.89 13.32
CA TYR A 30 3.13 13.54 11.95
C TYR A 30 1.62 13.29 11.82
N GLN A 31 0.97 12.70 12.82
CA GLN A 31 -0.50 12.58 12.83
C GLN A 31 -1.19 13.95 12.93
N GLU A 32 -0.63 14.90 13.67
CA GLU A 32 -1.13 16.27 13.73
C GLU A 32 -1.02 16.96 12.37
N ILE A 33 0.10 16.81 11.65
CA ILE A 33 0.26 17.35 10.28
C ILE A 33 -0.83 16.80 9.34
N LEU A 34 -1.17 15.52 9.46
CA LEU A 34 -2.21 14.88 8.65
C LEU A 34 -3.61 15.42 8.99
N THR A 35 -3.89 15.67 10.27
CA THR A 35 -5.17 16.20 10.76
C THR A 35 -5.34 17.69 10.45
N TYR A 36 -4.24 18.46 10.45
CA TYR A 36 -4.27 19.90 10.17
C TYR A 36 -4.70 20.24 8.74
N CYS A 37 -4.57 19.27 7.82
CA CYS A 37 -4.81 19.46 6.40
C CYS A 37 -6.16 18.91 5.90
N THR A 38 -6.98 18.34 6.79
CA THR A 38 -8.40 18.01 6.49
C THR A 38 -9.31 19.25 6.52
N ASP A 39 -8.81 20.39 6.98
CA ASP A 39 -9.53 21.66 7.00
C ASP A 39 -9.50 22.33 5.61
N ASP A 40 -10.64 22.30 4.89
CA ASP A 40 -10.81 22.86 3.54
C ASP A 40 -10.41 24.34 3.41
N SER A 41 -10.36 25.06 4.53
CA SER A 41 -10.04 26.48 4.61
C SER A 41 -8.55 26.83 4.38
N VAL A 42 -7.61 25.89 4.58
CA VAL A 42 -6.15 26.10 4.40
C VAL A 42 -5.69 25.74 2.99
N ARG A 43 -6.43 24.85 2.32
CA ARG A 43 -6.09 24.26 1.02
C ARG A 43 -6.10 25.22 -0.16
N GLN A 44 -6.91 26.27 -0.10
CA GLN A 44 -7.11 27.20 -1.23
C GLN A 44 -5.94 28.18 -1.45
N LYS A 45 -4.98 28.31 -0.52
CA LYS A 45 -3.90 29.32 -0.63
C LYS A 45 -2.50 28.75 -0.92
N GLU A 46 -2.20 27.51 -0.52
CA GLU A 46 -0.87 26.87 -0.68
C GLU A 46 -0.98 25.38 -1.06
N GLY A 47 -2.02 25.03 -1.82
CA GLY A 47 -2.48 23.65 -1.99
C GLY A 47 -1.44 22.64 -2.52
N ASP A 48 -0.50 23.04 -3.38
CA ASP A 48 0.46 22.10 -3.98
C ASP A 48 1.67 21.80 -3.07
N ASP A 49 2.10 22.75 -2.24
CA ASP A 49 3.22 22.55 -1.32
C ASP A 49 2.77 21.81 -0.06
N ILE A 50 1.56 22.07 0.42
CA ILE A 50 0.94 21.31 1.52
C ILE A 50 0.84 19.83 1.15
N LEU A 51 0.41 19.49 -0.07
CA LEU A 51 0.31 18.09 -0.51
C LEU A 51 1.68 17.39 -0.52
N LYS A 52 2.75 18.09 -0.92
CA LYS A 52 4.12 17.55 -0.89
C LYS A 52 4.62 17.31 0.54
N PHE A 53 4.35 18.25 1.45
CA PHE A 53 4.69 18.08 2.86
C PHE A 53 3.90 16.95 3.51
N GLN A 54 2.62 16.78 3.15
CA GLN A 54 1.82 15.65 3.58
C GLN A 54 2.37 14.32 3.07
N GLU A 55 2.72 14.22 1.78
CA GLU A 55 3.34 13.01 1.23
C GLU A 55 4.61 12.64 1.99
N THR A 56 5.46 13.65 2.24
CA THR A 56 6.72 13.47 2.99
C THR A 56 6.45 13.01 4.42
N ALA A 57 5.48 13.62 5.10
CA ALA A 57 5.06 13.25 6.45
C ALA A 57 4.55 11.81 6.52
N ILE A 58 3.72 11.37 5.56
CA ILE A 58 3.19 10.00 5.51
C ILE A 58 4.34 8.99 5.31
N VAL A 59 5.26 9.29 4.40
CA VAL A 59 6.41 8.40 4.15
C VAL A 59 7.30 8.32 5.39
N LYS A 60 7.63 9.46 6.02
CA LYS A 60 8.47 9.52 7.23
C LYS A 60 7.83 8.81 8.42
N LEU A 61 6.53 8.97 8.61
CA LEU A 61 5.77 8.24 9.62
C LEU A 61 5.72 6.73 9.32
N GLY A 62 5.65 6.35 8.03
CA GLY A 62 5.80 4.95 7.61
C GLY A 62 7.19 4.37 7.89
N GLU A 63 8.25 5.14 7.64
CA GLU A 63 9.64 4.77 7.97
C GLU A 63 9.83 4.59 9.47
N LEU A 64 9.26 5.49 10.29
CA LEU A 64 9.26 5.37 11.74
C LEU A 64 8.56 4.09 12.22
N TYR A 65 7.35 3.81 11.75
CA TYR A 65 6.65 2.59 12.17
C TYR A 65 7.35 1.31 11.71
N ARG A 66 8.03 1.35 10.55
CA ARG A 66 8.90 0.26 10.11
C ARG A 66 10.04 0.02 11.10
N ASP A 67 10.76 1.08 11.47
CA ASP A 67 11.92 0.99 12.35
C ASP A 67 11.53 0.56 13.78
N LEU A 68 10.30 0.88 14.20
CA LEU A 68 9.68 0.42 15.44
C LEU A 68 9.06 -0.97 15.35
N SER A 69 9.02 -1.58 14.15
CA SER A 69 8.31 -2.84 13.88
C SER A 69 6.82 -2.82 14.29
N ASP A 70 6.17 -1.65 14.23
CA ASP A 70 4.77 -1.48 14.60
C ASP A 70 3.85 -1.61 13.38
N ALA A 71 3.39 -2.84 13.14
CA ALA A 71 2.48 -3.15 12.04
C ALA A 71 1.08 -2.50 12.20
N GLU A 72 0.61 -2.30 13.43
CA GLU A 72 -0.68 -1.65 13.67
C GLU A 72 -0.63 -0.15 13.42
N GLY A 73 0.45 0.50 13.86
CA GLY A 73 0.72 1.91 13.58
C GLY A 73 0.78 2.19 12.08
N LEU A 74 1.45 1.32 11.32
CA LEU A 74 1.53 1.42 9.87
C LEU A 74 0.17 1.19 9.18
N SER A 75 -0.68 0.30 9.70
CA SER A 75 -2.05 0.11 9.22
C SER A 75 -2.89 1.39 9.41
N LYS A 76 -2.82 2.01 10.60
CA LYS A 76 -3.51 3.27 10.89
C LYS A 76 -3.01 4.40 10.00
N ALA A 77 -1.69 4.49 9.79
CA ALA A 77 -1.08 5.43 8.86
C ALA A 77 -1.65 5.29 7.44
N LEU A 78 -1.76 4.06 6.96
CA LEU A 78 -2.29 3.77 5.64
C LEU A 78 -3.77 4.14 5.54
N ALA A 79 -4.58 3.89 6.59
CA ALA A 79 -5.96 4.33 6.63
C ALA A 79 -6.10 5.87 6.58
N LEU A 80 -5.30 6.59 7.37
CA LEU A 80 -5.25 8.07 7.36
C LEU A 80 -4.81 8.61 5.99
N SER A 81 -3.88 7.91 5.33
CA SER A 81 -3.41 8.30 4.00
C SER A 81 -4.48 8.20 2.90
N ARG A 82 -5.56 7.43 3.11
CA ARG A 82 -6.67 7.32 2.13
C ARG A 82 -7.33 8.66 1.88
N THR A 83 -7.54 9.46 2.93
CA THR A 83 -8.09 10.81 2.83
C THR A 83 -7.20 11.69 1.96
N TYR A 84 -5.87 11.65 2.14
CA TYR A 84 -4.92 12.34 1.25
C TYR A 84 -5.02 11.83 -0.20
N MET A 85 -5.13 10.53 -0.39
CA MET A 85 -5.13 9.88 -1.69
C MET A 85 -6.35 10.20 -2.55
N SER A 86 -7.50 10.52 -1.96
CA SER A 86 -8.70 10.93 -2.71
C SER A 86 -8.53 12.27 -3.44
N TYR A 87 -7.60 13.12 -3.00
CA TYR A 87 -7.38 14.45 -3.57
C TYR A 87 -6.10 14.58 -4.40
N THR A 88 -5.23 13.58 -4.38
CA THR A 88 -3.99 13.57 -5.19
C THR A 88 -4.19 12.79 -6.49
N ALA A 89 -3.25 12.94 -7.43
CA ALA A 89 -3.27 12.20 -8.68
C ALA A 89 -3.20 10.68 -8.43
N LYS A 90 -4.00 9.90 -9.17
CA LYS A 90 -4.12 8.43 -9.02
C LYS A 90 -2.76 7.70 -9.03
N ALA A 91 -1.84 8.13 -9.89
CA ALA A 91 -0.51 7.53 -10.00
C ALA A 91 0.36 7.79 -8.74
N LYS A 92 0.32 9.00 -8.19
CA LYS A 92 1.07 9.34 -6.96
C LYS A 92 0.52 8.56 -5.76
N ALA A 93 -0.80 8.48 -5.63
CA ALA A 93 -1.44 7.67 -4.59
C ALA A 93 -1.08 6.18 -4.70
N ALA A 94 -1.10 5.60 -5.90
CA ALA A 94 -0.71 4.21 -6.11
C ALA A 94 0.76 3.96 -5.73
N LYS A 95 1.66 4.89 -6.09
CA LYS A 95 3.08 4.83 -5.70
C LYS A 95 3.24 4.88 -4.18
N LEU A 96 2.54 5.79 -3.51
CA LEU A 96 2.57 5.93 -2.05
C LEU A 96 2.11 4.66 -1.34
N ILE A 97 0.97 4.07 -1.76
CA ILE A 97 0.48 2.79 -1.21
C ILE A 97 1.53 1.70 -1.39
N ARG A 98 2.13 1.58 -2.58
CA ARG A 98 3.16 0.56 -2.84
C ARG A 98 4.37 0.74 -1.93
N THR A 99 4.82 1.98 -1.71
CA THR A 99 5.93 2.29 -0.80
C THR A 99 5.58 1.90 0.64
N LEU A 100 4.41 2.31 1.15
CA LEU A 100 3.96 1.98 2.50
C LEU A 100 3.81 0.47 2.70
N LEU A 101 3.28 -0.24 1.69
CA LEU A 101 3.18 -1.70 1.73
C LEU A 101 4.56 -2.38 1.75
N ASN A 102 5.58 -1.80 1.10
CA ASN A 102 6.94 -2.32 1.17
C ASN A 102 7.56 -2.21 2.57
N PHE A 103 7.15 -1.24 3.37
CA PHE A 103 7.62 -1.13 4.75
C PHE A 103 7.17 -2.30 5.63
N PHE A 104 5.99 -2.87 5.37
CA PHE A 104 5.55 -4.09 6.05
C PHE A 104 6.47 -5.29 5.79
N ASN A 105 7.12 -5.37 4.63
CA ASN A 105 8.04 -6.48 4.33
C ASN A 105 9.26 -6.52 5.27
N SER A 106 9.59 -5.40 5.93
CA SER A 106 10.70 -5.33 6.88
C SER A 106 10.31 -5.82 8.28
N ILE A 107 9.01 -6.03 8.53
CA ILE A 107 8.48 -6.45 9.84
C ILE A 107 8.18 -7.96 9.81
N PRO A 108 8.98 -8.81 10.48
CA PRO A 108 8.73 -10.25 10.56
C PRO A 108 7.43 -10.56 11.32
N ASP A 109 6.79 -11.69 11.03
CA ASP A 109 5.55 -12.20 11.65
C ASP A 109 4.30 -11.29 11.54
N SER A 110 4.28 -10.38 10.57
CA SER A 110 3.15 -9.46 10.35
C SER A 110 2.16 -9.92 9.26
N HIS A 111 2.24 -11.18 8.81
CA HIS A 111 1.45 -11.71 7.68
C HIS A 111 -0.06 -11.51 7.84
N ASP A 112 -0.63 -11.77 9.01
CA ASP A 112 -2.08 -11.62 9.24
C ASP A 112 -2.52 -10.16 9.15
N ILE A 113 -1.75 -9.25 9.76
CA ILE A 113 -2.02 -7.79 9.69
C ILE A 113 -1.88 -7.32 8.25
N GLN A 114 -0.85 -7.79 7.53
CA GLN A 114 -0.68 -7.48 6.11
C GLN A 114 -1.89 -7.96 5.29
N ILE A 115 -2.40 -9.17 5.51
CA ILE A 115 -3.59 -9.69 4.82
C ILE A 115 -4.79 -8.77 5.06
N THR A 116 -5.09 -8.42 6.32
CA THR A 116 -6.21 -7.53 6.67
C THR A 116 -6.05 -6.17 5.99
N VAL A 117 -4.85 -5.58 6.07
CA VAL A 117 -4.54 -4.30 5.45
C VAL A 117 -4.71 -4.37 3.93
N LEU A 118 -4.20 -5.40 3.27
CA LEU A 118 -4.37 -5.58 1.82
C LEU A 118 -5.85 -5.70 1.44
N GLN A 119 -6.63 -6.50 2.17
CA GLN A 119 -8.06 -6.66 1.91
C GLN A 119 -8.83 -5.34 2.04
N ASP A 120 -8.53 -4.54 3.05
CA ASP A 120 -9.19 -3.25 3.23
C ASP A 120 -8.78 -2.23 2.16
N ASN A 121 -7.54 -2.26 1.69
CA ASN A 121 -7.10 -1.43 0.57
C ASN A 121 -7.68 -1.88 -0.77
N ILE A 122 -7.92 -3.18 -0.96
CA ILE A 122 -8.62 -3.70 -2.14
C ILE A 122 -10.07 -3.22 -2.16
N LYS A 123 -10.77 -3.25 -1.01
CA LYS A 123 -12.13 -2.71 -0.88
C LYS A 123 -12.18 -1.22 -1.25
N TRP A 124 -11.29 -0.43 -0.67
CA TRP A 124 -11.19 1.00 -0.98
C TRP A 124 -10.85 1.26 -2.47
N ALA A 125 -9.92 0.50 -3.05
CA ALA A 125 -9.58 0.61 -4.46
C ALA A 125 -10.78 0.28 -5.38
N LYS A 126 -11.64 -0.65 -4.96
CA LYS A 126 -12.89 -0.99 -5.65
C LYS A 126 -13.92 0.14 -5.56
N GLU A 127 -14.09 0.75 -4.39
CA GLU A 127 -14.98 1.90 -4.16
C GLU A 127 -14.56 3.11 -5.00
N GLU A 128 -13.26 3.42 -5.02
CA GLU A 128 -12.71 4.52 -5.83
C GLU A 128 -12.53 4.18 -7.32
N LYS A 129 -12.94 3.00 -7.76
CA LYS A 129 -12.82 2.52 -9.15
C LYS A 129 -11.39 2.57 -9.70
N ARG A 130 -10.39 2.28 -8.85
CA ARG A 130 -8.95 2.25 -9.18
C ARG A 130 -8.53 0.83 -9.56
N ILE A 131 -8.83 0.41 -10.78
CA ILE A 131 -8.68 -0.98 -11.24
C ILE A 131 -7.21 -1.45 -11.23
N PHE A 132 -6.26 -0.66 -11.75
CA PHE A 132 -4.84 -1.03 -11.76
C PHE A 132 -4.26 -1.21 -10.35
N LEU A 133 -4.68 -0.34 -9.42
CA LEU A 133 -4.26 -0.45 -8.03
C LEU A 133 -4.84 -1.72 -7.39
N LYS A 134 -6.14 -1.98 -7.61
CA LYS A 134 -6.81 -3.20 -7.17
C LYS A 134 -6.02 -4.45 -7.62
N HIS A 135 -5.69 -4.55 -8.91
CA HIS A 135 -4.95 -5.70 -9.43
C HIS A 135 -3.56 -5.84 -8.82
N SER A 136 -2.82 -4.74 -8.70
CA SER A 136 -1.50 -4.77 -8.05
C SER A 136 -1.59 -5.22 -6.58
N LEU A 137 -2.64 -4.83 -5.86
CA LEU A 137 -2.88 -5.26 -4.48
C LEU A 137 -3.31 -6.72 -4.39
N GLU A 138 -4.19 -7.17 -5.27
CA GLU A 138 -4.63 -8.56 -5.33
C GLU A 138 -3.48 -9.50 -5.70
N THR A 139 -2.62 -9.16 -6.67
CA THR A 139 -1.41 -9.93 -7.00
C THR A 139 -0.49 -10.08 -5.79
N ARG A 140 -0.33 -9.01 -5.00
CA ARG A 140 0.47 -9.05 -3.76
C ARG A 140 -0.21 -9.91 -2.68
N LEU A 141 -1.53 -9.87 -2.58
CA LEU A 141 -2.28 -10.72 -1.65
C LEU A 141 -2.11 -12.21 -1.99
N VAL A 142 -2.13 -12.58 -3.27
CA VAL A 142 -1.85 -13.96 -3.71
C VAL A 142 -0.44 -14.39 -3.30
N ALA A 143 0.55 -13.52 -3.48
CA ALA A 143 1.93 -13.82 -3.10
C ALA A 143 2.05 -14.11 -1.59
N LEU A 144 1.37 -13.32 -0.76
CA LEU A 144 1.33 -13.49 0.68
C LEU A 144 0.58 -14.77 1.10
N GLN A 145 -0.57 -15.05 0.46
CA GLN A 145 -1.32 -16.28 0.70
C GLN A 145 -0.52 -17.54 0.34
N LEU A 146 0.37 -17.45 -0.66
CA LEU A 146 1.28 -18.54 -1.02
C LEU A 146 2.29 -18.82 0.08
N GLU A 147 2.83 -17.78 0.73
CA GLU A 147 3.74 -17.92 1.87
C GLU A 147 3.04 -18.56 3.08
N THR A 148 1.79 -18.16 3.34
CA THR A 148 0.95 -18.75 4.41
C THR A 148 0.31 -20.09 4.03
N GLN A 149 0.69 -20.69 2.89
CA GLN A 149 0.18 -21.98 2.38
C GLN A 149 -1.35 -22.03 2.14
N GLN A 150 -2.00 -20.88 1.96
CA GLN A 150 -3.44 -20.77 1.69
C GLN A 150 -3.75 -20.94 0.19
N TYR A 151 -3.39 -22.10 -0.36
CA TYR A 151 -3.42 -22.33 -1.81
C TYR A 151 -4.83 -22.24 -2.43
N LYS A 152 -5.89 -22.65 -1.71
CA LYS A 152 -7.26 -22.60 -2.22
C LYS A 152 -7.74 -21.17 -2.43
N SER A 153 -7.56 -20.31 -1.42
CA SER A 153 -7.91 -18.89 -1.49
C SER A 153 -7.12 -18.19 -2.60
N ALA A 154 -5.82 -18.49 -2.69
CA ALA A 154 -4.95 -17.96 -3.74
C ALA A 154 -5.46 -18.31 -5.15
N LEU A 155 -5.83 -19.57 -5.41
CA LEU A 155 -6.38 -19.98 -6.71
C LEU A 155 -7.67 -19.25 -7.07
N THR A 156 -8.60 -19.11 -6.12
CA THR A 156 -9.87 -18.40 -6.39
C THR A 156 -9.64 -16.93 -6.75
N LEU A 157 -8.65 -16.28 -6.12
CA LEU A 157 -8.29 -14.91 -6.44
C LEU A 157 -7.59 -14.81 -7.81
N ILE A 158 -6.69 -15.75 -8.11
CA ILE A 158 -6.00 -15.85 -9.42
C ILE A 158 -7.00 -16.02 -10.56
N ASP A 159 -7.97 -16.93 -10.44
CA ASP A 159 -8.96 -17.16 -11.50
C ASP A 159 -9.77 -15.89 -11.78
N THR A 160 -10.17 -15.19 -10.73
CA THR A 160 -10.87 -13.90 -10.84
C THR A 160 -9.98 -12.86 -11.53
N LEU A 161 -8.74 -12.71 -11.08
CA LEU A 161 -7.75 -11.80 -11.67
C LEU A 161 -7.49 -12.07 -13.15
N LEU A 162 -7.31 -13.33 -13.55
CA LEU A 162 -7.05 -13.71 -14.94
C LEU A 162 -8.22 -13.35 -15.87
N THR A 163 -9.47 -13.45 -15.38
CA THR A 163 -10.63 -13.03 -16.18
C THR A 163 -10.70 -11.52 -16.37
N GLU A 164 -10.28 -10.74 -15.37
CA GLU A 164 -10.27 -9.28 -15.43
C GLU A 164 -9.08 -8.75 -16.25
N LEU A 165 -7.88 -9.33 -16.08
CA LEU A 165 -6.65 -8.90 -16.75
C LEU A 165 -6.67 -9.18 -18.26
N LYS A 166 -7.36 -10.24 -18.70
CA LYS A 166 -7.59 -10.52 -20.14
C LYS A 166 -8.33 -9.39 -20.87
N ARG A 167 -8.99 -8.47 -20.15
CA ARG A 167 -9.71 -7.33 -20.74
C ARG A 167 -8.89 -6.03 -20.74
N LEU A 168 -7.79 -5.97 -20.00
CA LEU A 168 -7.02 -4.74 -19.76
C LEU A 168 -5.68 -4.69 -20.49
N ASP A 169 -5.23 -5.81 -21.07
CA ASP A 169 -3.98 -5.94 -21.82
C ASP A 169 -2.71 -5.48 -21.06
N ASP A 170 -2.73 -5.49 -19.71
CA ASP A 170 -1.53 -5.27 -18.91
C ASP A 170 -0.66 -6.53 -18.90
N LYS A 171 0.25 -6.59 -19.88
CA LYS A 171 1.16 -7.71 -20.12
C LYS A 171 2.04 -8.01 -18.90
N MET A 172 2.49 -6.98 -18.18
CA MET A 172 3.38 -7.17 -17.02
C MET A 172 2.66 -7.87 -15.86
N ILE A 173 1.51 -7.34 -15.43
CA ILE A 173 0.75 -7.94 -14.33
C ILE A 173 0.24 -9.34 -14.72
N LEU A 174 -0.16 -9.54 -15.98
CA LEU A 174 -0.61 -10.85 -16.46
C LEU A 174 0.48 -11.93 -16.34
N THR A 175 1.72 -11.62 -16.70
CA THR A 175 2.84 -12.56 -16.53
C THR A 175 3.09 -12.90 -15.06
N GLU A 176 3.06 -11.90 -14.18
CA GLU A 176 3.28 -12.08 -12.75
C GLU A 176 2.18 -12.99 -12.13
N VAL A 177 0.92 -12.79 -12.51
CA VAL A 177 -0.20 -13.63 -12.06
C VAL A 177 -0.06 -15.08 -12.54
N HIS A 178 0.34 -15.32 -13.79
CA HIS A 178 0.59 -16.68 -14.27
C HIS A 178 1.81 -17.35 -13.58
N LEU A 179 2.84 -16.58 -13.21
CA LEU A 179 3.95 -17.11 -12.43
C LEU A 179 3.50 -17.50 -11.01
N LEU A 180 2.66 -16.69 -10.37
CA LEU A 180 2.06 -17.03 -9.07
C LEU A 180 1.18 -18.28 -9.19
N GLU A 181 0.35 -18.37 -10.22
CA GLU A 181 -0.48 -19.56 -10.54
C GLU A 181 0.37 -20.83 -10.63
N SER A 182 1.48 -20.78 -11.38
CA SER A 182 2.41 -21.90 -11.50
C SER A 182 2.99 -22.32 -10.14
N ARG A 183 3.38 -21.35 -9.29
CA ARG A 183 3.91 -21.62 -7.95
C ARG A 183 2.84 -22.20 -7.01
N VAL A 184 1.60 -21.72 -7.06
CA VAL A 184 0.49 -22.25 -6.26
C VAL A 184 0.20 -23.70 -6.65
N TYR A 185 0.07 -24.01 -7.95
CA TYR A 185 -0.15 -25.38 -8.40
C TYR A 185 1.02 -26.31 -8.08
N ARG A 186 2.27 -25.81 -8.11
CA ARG A 186 3.43 -26.55 -7.64
C ARG A 186 3.34 -26.87 -6.14
N GLY A 187 2.89 -25.93 -5.32
CA GLY A 187 2.68 -26.11 -3.87
C GLY A 187 1.61 -27.16 -3.56
N ILE A 188 0.56 -27.26 -4.38
CA ILE A 188 -0.49 -28.29 -4.25
C ILE A 188 -0.03 -29.67 -4.77
N GLY A 189 1.07 -29.74 -5.54
CA GLY A 189 1.56 -30.96 -6.18
C GLY A 189 0.97 -31.23 -7.58
N ASN A 190 0.22 -30.28 -8.16
CA ASN A 190 -0.33 -30.41 -9.51
C ASN A 190 0.67 -29.91 -10.56
N LEU A 191 1.62 -30.77 -10.94
CA LEU A 191 2.70 -30.42 -11.87
C LEU A 191 2.22 -30.16 -13.30
N ALA A 192 1.12 -30.81 -13.74
CA ALA A 192 0.58 -30.62 -15.08
C ALA A 192 0.06 -29.19 -15.26
N LYS A 193 -0.76 -28.71 -14.32
CA LYS A 193 -1.26 -27.34 -14.32
C LYS A 193 -0.17 -26.30 -14.05
N ALA A 194 0.79 -26.62 -13.17
CA ALA A 194 1.93 -25.74 -12.93
C ALA A 194 2.76 -25.48 -14.20
N LYS A 195 3.01 -26.52 -15.00
CA LYS A 195 3.70 -26.40 -16.31
C LYS A 195 2.87 -25.61 -17.32
N ALA A 196 1.56 -25.85 -17.38
CA ALA A 196 0.67 -25.12 -18.27
C ALA A 196 0.67 -23.60 -17.96
N ALA A 197 0.54 -23.22 -16.68
CA ALA A 197 0.61 -21.83 -16.25
C ALA A 197 1.98 -21.19 -16.55
N LEU A 198 3.08 -21.94 -16.42
CA LEU A 198 4.41 -21.46 -16.78
C LEU A 198 4.56 -21.21 -18.29
N THR A 199 3.97 -22.06 -19.13
CA THR A 199 3.91 -21.83 -20.58
C THR A 199 3.11 -20.57 -20.89
N SER A 200 1.94 -20.38 -20.26
CA SER A 200 1.13 -19.16 -20.39
C SER A 200 1.90 -17.91 -19.97
N ALA A 201 2.65 -17.96 -18.87
CA ALA A 201 3.52 -16.87 -18.42
C ALA A 201 4.58 -16.51 -19.47
N ARG A 202 5.19 -17.50 -20.12
CA ARG A 202 6.20 -17.28 -21.18
C ARG A 202 5.60 -16.68 -22.44
N THR A 203 4.40 -17.11 -22.84
CA THR A 203 3.69 -16.55 -23.99
C THR A 203 3.22 -15.11 -23.72
N ALA A 204 2.86 -14.83 -22.47
CA ALA A 204 2.43 -13.52 -22.03
C ALA A 204 3.59 -12.55 -21.74
N ALA A 205 4.87 -12.97 -21.77
CA ALA A 205 6.05 -12.11 -21.59
C ALA A 205 6.52 -11.49 -22.91
#